data_AF-A0A0P0YQR8-F1
#
_entry.id   AF-A0A0P0YQR8-F1
#
_cell.length_a   1.000
_cell.length_b   1.000
_cell.length_c   1.000
_cell.angle_alpha   90.00
_cell.angle_beta   90.00
_cell.angle_gamma   90.00
#
_symmetry.space_group_name_H-M   'P 1'
#
loop_
_entity.id
_entity.type
_entity.pdbx_description
1 polymer ?
#
loop_
_entity_poly.entity_id
_entity_poly.type
_entity_poly.pdbx_seq_one_letter_code
_entity_poly.pdbx_strand_id
1 'polypeptide(L)'
;MNSGNQSVNLIYIISFAILIIAARFVFPYGDEPDFIARTSELFGLRDTLLFNPYSIFGSIINIDDSIKHGGICIIKSSTLSFWSAIGDGCAQEWYKNLSRGFYNVVFLTPFLMLLCFGKREKSFISKESILISLTFPGVLYYLGLFTNEQFSLIMSMVSMYFMSAGVFVTIILCALIFILDAGNAVVFTMVVGLYHSYRYLSRLLTLRKIIFISLLIVAVCFTLNTKALDFFNSLPIIGQKADAMSEQLDGSDYYAKYPLLLRPVITYMTFIYMSPAYIKSIPLYIFFIMFTIYSIRKSSAQHSNVDSPDLKIFLLAFFTSTLSLVYMFPTYSNAKYYIFAFPAITQYFINSVGANRVYLFYLIMTVFLFVNLLLYTL
;
A
#
# COMPACT_ATOMS: atom_id res chain seq x y z
N MET A 1 17.64 28.34 -9.01
CA MET A 1 17.21 27.04 -9.58
C MET A 1 18.32 26.03 -9.30
N ASN A 2 18.09 25.02 -8.45
CA ASN A 2 19.09 23.99 -8.10
C ASN A 2 18.96 22.80 -9.06
N SER A 3 19.83 22.72 -10.06
CA SER A 3 19.91 21.60 -11.02
C SER A 3 20.25 20.26 -10.36
N GLY A 4 20.95 20.26 -9.22
CA GLY A 4 21.39 19.04 -8.52
C GLY A 4 20.28 18.18 -7.93
N ASN A 5 19.12 18.73 -7.58
CA ASN A 5 18.00 17.94 -7.04
C ASN A 5 17.14 17.30 -8.15
N GLN A 6 17.16 17.84 -9.37
CA GLN A 6 16.35 17.32 -10.47
C GLN A 6 16.95 16.06 -11.08
N SER A 7 18.29 16.00 -11.21
CA SER A 7 18.98 14.80 -11.70
C SER A 7 18.77 13.59 -10.80
N VAL A 8 18.79 13.79 -9.48
CA VAL A 8 18.56 12.73 -8.48
C VAL A 8 17.12 12.21 -8.54
N ASN A 9 16.13 13.09 -8.67
CA ASN A 9 14.73 12.69 -8.84
C ASN A 9 14.49 11.86 -10.11
N LEU A 10 15.19 12.18 -11.20
CA LEU A 10 15.08 11.44 -12.46
C LEU A 10 15.57 10.00 -12.33
N ILE A 11 16.65 9.77 -11.55
CA ILE A 11 17.16 8.43 -11.28
C ILE A 11 16.08 7.56 -10.63
N TYR A 12 15.39 8.08 -9.60
CA TYR A 12 14.34 7.34 -8.91
C TYR A 12 13.17 6.98 -9.84
N ILE A 13 12.79 7.88 -10.75
CA ILE A 13 11.72 7.64 -11.72
C ILE A 13 12.13 6.60 -12.76
N ILE A 14 13.33 6.71 -13.32
CA ILE A 14 13.84 5.74 -14.29
C ILE A 14 13.91 4.35 -13.64
N SER A 15 14.42 4.27 -12.41
CA SER A 15 14.47 3.02 -11.68
C SER A 15 13.09 2.47 -11.38
N PHE A 16 12.13 3.30 -10.97
CA PHE A 16 10.73 2.88 -10.83
C PHE A 16 10.17 2.31 -12.14
N ALA A 17 10.34 3.00 -13.27
CA ALA A 17 9.84 2.56 -14.56
C ALA A 17 10.43 1.20 -14.99
N ILE A 18 11.74 1.00 -14.79
CA ILE A 18 12.39 -0.29 -15.07
C ILE A 18 11.84 -1.38 -14.14
N LEU A 19 11.72 -1.10 -12.84
CA LEU A 19 11.28 -2.08 -11.85
C LEU A 19 9.82 -2.48 -12.02
N ILE A 20 8.92 -1.54 -12.33
CA ILE A 20 7.49 -1.85 -12.51
C ILE A 20 7.25 -2.67 -13.78
N ILE A 21 8.05 -2.46 -14.84
CA ILE A 21 8.03 -3.30 -16.04
C ILE A 21 8.58 -4.69 -15.70
N ALA A 22 9.76 -4.77 -15.08
CA ALA A 22 10.36 -6.05 -14.69
C ALA A 22 9.45 -6.86 -13.75
N ALA A 23 8.78 -6.20 -12.81
CA ALA A 23 7.78 -6.80 -11.93
C ALA A 23 6.68 -7.57 -12.68
N ARG A 24 6.26 -7.12 -13.87
CA ARG A 24 5.21 -7.81 -14.64
C ARG A 24 5.66 -9.16 -15.20
N PHE A 25 6.95 -9.38 -15.37
CA PHE A 25 7.50 -10.66 -15.81
C PHE A 25 7.68 -11.65 -14.67
N VAL A 26 7.69 -11.17 -13.42
CA VAL A 26 8.09 -11.95 -12.26
C VAL A 26 6.92 -12.21 -11.31
N PHE A 27 5.95 -11.29 -11.22
CA PHE A 27 4.75 -11.53 -10.42
C PHE A 27 3.82 -12.52 -11.12
N PRO A 28 3.29 -13.52 -10.40
CA PRO A 28 2.40 -14.52 -10.98
C PRO A 28 1.09 -13.86 -11.44
N TYR A 29 0.75 -14.10 -12.70
CA TYR A 29 -0.51 -13.64 -13.27
C TYR A 29 -1.69 -14.38 -12.66
N GLY A 30 -2.76 -13.64 -12.36
CA GLY A 30 -3.96 -14.19 -11.71
C GLY A 30 -3.86 -14.30 -10.19
N ASP A 31 -2.67 -14.15 -9.60
CA ASP A 31 -2.48 -14.04 -8.15
C ASP A 31 -2.51 -12.57 -7.68
N GLU A 32 -3.59 -11.90 -8.07
CA GLU A 32 -3.92 -10.55 -7.68
C GLU A 32 -5.16 -10.59 -6.76
N PRO A 33 -5.25 -9.70 -5.75
CA PRO A 33 -6.42 -9.69 -4.86
C PRO A 33 -7.69 -9.49 -5.69
N ASP A 34 -8.71 -10.30 -5.47
CA ASP A 34 -10.03 -10.19 -6.12
C ASP A 34 -10.00 -10.17 -7.66
N PHE A 35 -9.00 -10.83 -8.28
CA PHE A 35 -8.71 -10.75 -9.71
C PHE A 35 -9.94 -10.98 -10.62
N ILE A 36 -10.74 -12.01 -10.35
CA ILE A 36 -11.93 -12.35 -11.15
C ILE A 36 -13.00 -11.26 -11.06
N ALA A 37 -13.31 -10.80 -9.85
CA ALA A 37 -14.31 -9.75 -9.62
C ALA A 37 -13.87 -8.42 -10.27
N ARG A 38 -12.59 -8.05 -10.11
CA ARG A 38 -12.03 -6.82 -10.67
C ARG A 38 -11.99 -6.83 -12.20
N THR A 39 -11.65 -7.96 -12.79
CA THR A 39 -11.65 -8.10 -14.24
C THR A 39 -13.06 -7.85 -14.79
N SER A 40 -14.10 -8.37 -14.12
CA SER A 40 -15.49 -8.09 -14.51
C SER A 40 -15.92 -6.62 -14.36
N GLU A 41 -15.46 -5.92 -13.32
CA GLU A 41 -15.73 -4.50 -13.11
C GLU A 41 -15.03 -3.61 -14.16
N LEU A 42 -13.80 -3.96 -14.53
CA LEU A 42 -13.01 -3.20 -15.50
C LEU A 42 -13.58 -3.29 -16.93
N PHE A 43 -14.27 -4.38 -17.25
CA PHE A 43 -14.98 -4.56 -18.52
C PHE A 43 -16.39 -3.96 -18.54
N GLY A 44 -16.80 -3.23 -17.49
CA GLY A 44 -18.12 -2.59 -17.44
C GLY A 44 -19.28 -3.58 -17.33
N LEU A 45 -19.01 -4.82 -16.88
CA LEU A 45 -20.05 -5.81 -16.61
C LEU A 45 -20.73 -5.56 -15.24
N ARG A 46 -20.19 -4.64 -14.44
CA ARG A 46 -20.76 -4.13 -13.18
C ARG A 46 -20.71 -2.60 -13.16
N ASP A 47 -21.87 -1.95 -13.05
CA ASP A 47 -22.04 -0.49 -12.98
C ASP A 47 -21.73 0.07 -11.57
N THR A 48 -20.61 -0.33 -10.95
CA THR A 48 -20.28 0.07 -9.58
C THR A 48 -19.32 1.25 -9.48
N LEU A 49 -18.71 1.67 -10.61
CA LEU A 49 -17.65 2.67 -10.64
C LEU A 49 -18.09 3.96 -11.35
N LEU A 50 -17.97 5.09 -10.65
CA LEU A 50 -18.23 6.42 -11.21
C LEU A 50 -17.20 6.83 -12.28
N PHE A 51 -16.00 6.26 -12.24
CA PHE A 51 -14.93 6.49 -13.21
C PHE A 51 -14.12 5.22 -13.44
N ASN A 52 -14.00 4.78 -14.70
CA ASN A 52 -13.17 3.64 -15.09
C ASN A 52 -12.07 4.08 -16.09
N PRO A 53 -10.84 4.34 -15.62
CA PRO A 53 -9.73 4.76 -16.47
C PRO A 53 -9.31 3.72 -17.52
N TYR A 54 -9.66 2.44 -17.31
CA TYR A 54 -9.33 1.36 -18.24
C TYR A 54 -10.30 1.28 -19.43
N SER A 55 -11.47 1.94 -19.37
CA SER A 55 -12.43 2.00 -20.48
C SER A 55 -11.79 2.57 -21.77
N ILE A 56 -10.78 3.41 -21.64
CA ILE A 56 -10.06 4.05 -22.76
C ILE A 56 -9.09 3.07 -23.46
N PHE A 57 -8.56 2.08 -22.74
CA PHE A 57 -7.51 1.16 -23.22
C PHE A 57 -7.95 -0.31 -23.24
N GLY A 58 -9.23 -0.61 -22.97
CA GLY A 58 -9.74 -1.97 -22.88
C GLY A 58 -9.47 -2.83 -24.12
N SER A 59 -9.40 -2.21 -25.31
CA SER A 59 -9.06 -2.88 -26.58
C SER A 59 -7.59 -3.32 -26.69
N ILE A 60 -6.68 -2.67 -25.96
CA ILE A 60 -5.24 -2.92 -26.03
C ILE A 60 -4.83 -4.07 -25.09
N ILE A 61 -5.58 -4.31 -24.01
CA ILE A 61 -5.20 -5.26 -22.96
C ILE A 61 -5.82 -6.65 -23.19
N ASN A 62 -6.78 -6.79 -24.12
CA ASN A 62 -7.42 -8.02 -24.62
C ASN A 62 -7.31 -9.24 -23.68
N ILE A 63 -7.92 -9.10 -22.50
CA ILE A 63 -7.82 -10.08 -21.39
C ILE A 63 -8.66 -11.32 -21.67
N ASP A 64 -9.64 -11.21 -22.59
CA ASP A 64 -10.59 -12.25 -22.94
C ASP A 64 -9.89 -13.54 -23.41
N ASP A 65 -8.73 -13.42 -24.06
CA ASP A 65 -7.92 -14.58 -24.46
C ASP A 65 -7.17 -15.23 -23.29
N SER A 66 -6.81 -14.48 -22.24
CA SER A 66 -6.04 -15.02 -21.11
C SER A 66 -6.84 -15.91 -20.17
N ILE A 67 -8.15 -15.66 -20.04
CA ILE A 67 -9.07 -16.49 -19.25
C ILE A 67 -9.57 -17.68 -20.08
N LYS A 68 -9.69 -17.53 -21.41
CA LYS A 68 -10.12 -18.60 -22.32
C LYS A 68 -8.99 -19.57 -22.71
N HIS A 69 -7.72 -19.14 -22.75
CA HIS A 69 -6.59 -19.95 -23.23
C HIS A 69 -5.53 -20.27 -22.16
N GLY A 70 -5.58 -19.67 -20.96
CA GLY A 70 -4.63 -19.92 -19.88
C GLY A 70 -5.21 -20.87 -18.84
N GLY A 71 -4.51 -21.98 -18.56
CA GLY A 71 -4.86 -22.86 -17.44
C GLY A 71 -4.95 -22.08 -16.13
N ILE A 72 -5.82 -22.52 -15.22
CA ILE A 72 -5.97 -21.92 -13.88
C ILE A 72 -4.57 -21.79 -13.26
N CYS A 73 -4.16 -20.58 -12.88
CA CYS A 73 -2.91 -20.37 -12.15
C CYS A 73 -2.98 -21.14 -10.82
N ILE A 74 -2.25 -22.25 -10.73
CA ILE A 74 -2.20 -23.09 -9.53
C ILE A 74 -0.90 -22.77 -8.79
N ILE A 75 -1.06 -22.18 -7.61
CA ILE A 75 0.05 -21.90 -6.69
C ILE A 75 -0.09 -22.85 -5.49
N LYS A 76 0.96 -23.61 -5.22
CA LYS A 76 1.04 -24.46 -4.02
C LYS A 76 1.79 -23.70 -2.94
N SER A 77 1.04 -23.08 -2.04
CA SER A 77 1.56 -22.38 -0.86
C SER A 77 0.54 -22.40 0.26
N SER A 78 0.99 -22.21 1.50
CA SER A 78 0.14 -22.13 2.68
C SER A 78 0.61 -21.04 3.63
N THR A 79 -0.20 -20.73 4.64
CA THR A 79 0.14 -19.73 5.65
C THR A 79 1.45 -20.05 6.38
N LEU A 80 1.83 -21.32 6.49
CA LEU A 80 3.03 -21.81 7.17
C LEU A 80 4.14 -22.28 6.23
N SER A 81 3.92 -22.37 4.92
CA SER A 81 4.96 -22.84 3.99
C SER A 81 6.13 -21.86 3.95
N PHE A 82 7.36 -22.37 3.88
CA PHE A 82 8.58 -21.55 3.74
C PHE A 82 8.99 -21.38 2.27
N TRP A 83 8.37 -22.16 1.39
CA TRP A 83 8.60 -22.19 -0.05
C TRP A 83 7.24 -22.24 -0.76
N SER A 84 7.15 -21.62 -1.92
CA SER A 84 5.98 -21.65 -2.78
C SER A 84 6.38 -22.26 -4.13
N ALA A 85 5.50 -23.07 -4.71
CA ALA A 85 5.67 -23.55 -6.08
C ALA A 85 4.61 -22.90 -6.97
N ILE A 86 5.06 -22.19 -8.00
CA ILE A 86 4.22 -21.47 -8.97
C ILE A 86 4.15 -22.31 -10.24
N GLY A 87 2.95 -22.71 -10.65
CA GLY A 87 2.76 -23.48 -11.88
C GLY A 87 2.86 -22.64 -13.16
N ASP A 88 3.09 -23.32 -14.29
CA ASP A 88 3.29 -22.69 -15.62
C ASP A 88 2.10 -21.84 -16.10
N GLY A 89 0.88 -22.13 -15.61
CA GLY A 89 -0.34 -21.36 -15.92
C GLY A 89 -0.37 -19.94 -15.32
N CYS A 90 0.61 -19.58 -14.49
CA CYS A 90 0.72 -18.25 -13.88
C CYS A 90 1.58 -17.28 -14.71
N ALA A 91 2.07 -17.69 -15.89
CA ALA A 91 2.82 -16.82 -16.79
C ALA A 91 1.93 -16.33 -17.95
N GLN A 92 2.13 -15.07 -18.38
CA GLN A 92 1.54 -14.55 -19.62
C GLN A 92 2.58 -14.43 -20.73
N GLU A 93 2.10 -14.34 -21.97
CA GLU A 93 2.93 -14.02 -23.12
C GLU A 93 3.67 -12.68 -22.92
N TRP A 94 4.94 -12.66 -23.32
CA TRP A 94 5.87 -11.56 -23.02
C TRP A 94 5.36 -10.18 -23.46
N TYR A 95 4.65 -10.11 -24.61
CA TYR A 95 4.15 -8.84 -25.14
C TYR A 95 2.97 -8.28 -24.32
N LYS A 96 2.16 -9.15 -23.69
CA LYS A 96 1.09 -8.74 -22.77
C LYS A 96 1.69 -8.18 -21.48
N ASN A 97 2.71 -8.84 -20.93
CA ASN A 97 3.45 -8.34 -19.76
C ASN A 97 4.09 -6.98 -20.02
N LEU A 98 4.75 -6.83 -21.19
CA LEU A 98 5.38 -5.59 -21.60
C LEU A 98 4.35 -4.46 -21.77
N SER A 99 3.23 -4.74 -22.44
CA SER A 99 2.15 -3.76 -22.66
C SER A 99 1.53 -3.29 -21.34
N ARG A 100 1.29 -4.21 -20.39
CA ARG A 100 0.84 -3.87 -19.03
C ARG A 100 1.85 -3.02 -18.27
N GLY A 101 3.14 -3.35 -18.39
CA GLY A 101 4.22 -2.56 -17.79
C GLY A 101 4.24 -1.11 -18.31
N PHE A 102 4.19 -0.94 -19.63
CA PHE A 102 4.13 0.40 -20.25
C PHE A 102 2.85 1.16 -19.88
N TYR A 103 1.71 0.48 -19.85
CA TYR A 103 0.45 1.06 -19.41
C TYR A 103 0.61 1.67 -18.01
N ASN A 104 1.14 0.93 -17.04
CA ASN A 104 1.35 1.43 -15.68
C ASN A 104 2.26 2.66 -15.66
N VAL A 105 3.35 2.67 -16.44
CA VAL A 105 4.25 3.84 -16.51
C VAL A 105 3.55 5.06 -17.11
N VAL A 106 2.85 4.91 -18.23
CA VAL A 106 2.15 6.00 -18.92
C VAL A 106 1.07 6.61 -18.01
N PHE A 107 0.27 5.77 -17.36
CA PHE A 107 -0.80 6.24 -16.48
C PHE A 107 -0.30 6.91 -15.20
N LEU A 108 0.85 6.50 -14.69
CA LEU A 108 1.46 7.12 -13.52
C LEU A 108 2.24 8.40 -13.87
N THR A 109 2.52 8.64 -15.15
CA THR A 109 3.33 9.78 -15.62
C THR A 109 2.82 11.15 -15.15
N PRO A 110 1.51 11.48 -15.17
CA PRO A 110 1.02 12.76 -14.66
C PRO A 110 1.39 13.00 -13.18
N PHE A 111 1.32 11.96 -12.35
CA PHE A 111 1.70 12.03 -10.94
C PHE A 111 3.21 12.21 -10.76
N LEU A 112 4.01 11.48 -11.55
CA LEU A 112 5.46 11.60 -11.54
C LEU A 112 5.91 13.01 -11.99
N MET A 113 5.25 13.57 -13.00
CA MET A 113 5.50 14.94 -13.47
C MET A 113 5.17 15.98 -12.39
N LEU A 114 4.05 15.82 -11.67
CA LEU A 114 3.70 16.69 -10.53
C LEU A 114 4.81 16.69 -9.46
N LEU A 115 5.35 15.51 -9.14
CA LEU A 115 6.42 15.35 -8.16
C LEU A 115 7.75 15.95 -8.65
N CYS A 116 8.09 15.83 -9.93
CA CYS A 116 9.33 16.39 -10.50
C CYS A 116 9.29 17.90 -10.73
N PHE A 117 8.20 18.41 -11.29
CA PHE A 117 8.12 19.80 -11.77
C PHE A 117 7.28 20.71 -10.88
N GLY A 118 6.49 20.16 -9.96
CA GLY A 118 5.69 20.96 -9.04
C GLY A 118 6.55 21.87 -8.15
N LYS A 119 5.99 22.99 -7.72
CA LYS A 119 6.65 23.90 -6.78
C LYS A 119 6.95 23.18 -5.46
N ARG A 120 8.00 23.64 -4.76
CA ARG A 120 8.38 23.09 -3.46
C ARG A 120 7.44 23.64 -2.39
N GLU A 121 6.53 22.81 -1.93
CA GLU A 121 5.72 23.04 -0.74
C GLU A 121 6.51 22.75 0.54
N LYS A 122 6.18 23.49 1.62
CA LYS A 122 6.65 23.18 2.97
C LYS A 122 5.85 22.00 3.51
N SER A 123 6.34 20.80 3.27
CA SER A 123 5.74 19.56 3.76
C SER A 123 6.73 18.78 4.62
N PHE A 124 6.21 18.09 5.65
CA PHE A 124 7.01 17.14 6.43
C PHE A 124 7.33 15.86 5.65
N ILE A 125 6.69 15.63 4.50
CA ILE A 125 6.97 14.55 3.55
C ILE A 125 7.60 15.16 2.30
N SER A 126 8.79 14.72 1.96
CA SER A 126 9.50 15.22 0.79
C SER A 126 9.05 14.52 -0.50
N LYS A 127 9.20 15.20 -1.63
CA LYS A 127 9.02 14.58 -2.96
C LYS A 127 9.96 13.39 -3.15
N GLU A 128 11.17 13.50 -2.62
CA GLU A 128 12.19 12.46 -2.63
C GLU A 128 11.72 11.20 -1.87
N SER A 129 11.05 11.34 -0.72
CA SER A 129 10.51 10.17 -0.01
C SER A 129 9.41 9.47 -0.80
N ILE A 130 8.54 10.20 -1.49
CA ILE A 130 7.52 9.61 -2.36
C ILE A 130 8.21 8.88 -3.53
N LEU A 131 9.16 9.51 -4.21
CA LEU A 131 9.85 8.89 -5.35
C LEU A 131 10.64 7.64 -4.94
N ILE A 132 11.38 7.68 -3.83
CA ILE A 132 12.11 6.51 -3.33
C ILE A 132 11.13 5.40 -2.92
N SER A 133 10.00 5.74 -2.29
CA SER A 133 8.99 4.77 -1.86
C SER A 133 8.42 3.94 -3.02
N LEU A 134 8.40 4.48 -4.25
CA LEU A 134 7.97 3.76 -5.45
C LEU A 134 8.87 2.57 -5.81
N THR A 135 10.10 2.53 -5.33
CA THR A 135 11.06 1.44 -5.61
C THR A 135 10.95 0.27 -4.65
N PHE A 136 10.07 0.37 -3.64
CA PHE A 136 9.89 -0.65 -2.62
C PHE A 136 9.00 -1.80 -3.11
N PRO A 137 9.27 -3.06 -2.74
CA PRO A 137 8.60 -4.22 -3.33
C PRO A 137 7.07 -4.19 -3.17
N GLY A 138 6.58 -3.86 -1.97
CA GLY A 138 5.13 -3.80 -1.71
C GLY A 138 4.43 -2.72 -2.52
N VAL A 139 5.04 -1.53 -2.62
CA VAL A 139 4.50 -0.43 -3.45
C VAL A 139 4.48 -0.82 -4.92
N LEU A 140 5.56 -1.42 -5.44
CA LEU A 140 5.64 -1.93 -6.81
C LEU A 140 4.57 -2.99 -7.11
N TYR A 141 4.33 -3.88 -6.14
CA TYR A 141 3.29 -4.91 -6.25
C TYR A 141 1.91 -4.27 -6.39
N TYR A 142 1.51 -3.42 -5.43
CA TYR A 142 0.17 -2.80 -5.42
C TYR A 142 -0.06 -1.80 -6.56
N LEU A 143 0.95 -1.01 -6.95
CA LEU A 143 0.83 -0.11 -8.10
C LEU A 143 0.82 -0.84 -9.45
N GLY A 144 1.24 -2.10 -9.48
CA GLY A 144 1.23 -2.88 -10.72
C GLY A 144 0.00 -3.77 -10.88
N LEU A 145 -0.90 -3.83 -9.89
CA LEU A 145 -2.13 -4.61 -9.96
C LEU A 145 -3.08 -4.07 -11.04
N PHE A 146 -3.79 -4.97 -11.71
CA PHE A 146 -4.79 -4.59 -12.71
C PHE A 146 -6.10 -4.19 -12.04
N THR A 147 -6.14 -2.98 -11.48
CA THR A 147 -7.27 -2.49 -10.69
C THR A 147 -7.33 -0.96 -10.69
N ASN A 148 -8.52 -0.41 -10.40
CA ASN A 148 -8.70 1.02 -10.13
C ASN A 148 -8.05 1.46 -8.81
N GLU A 149 -7.80 0.52 -7.89
CA GLU A 149 -7.11 0.79 -6.62
C GLU A 149 -5.70 1.36 -6.82
N GLN A 150 -5.05 1.13 -7.97
CA GLN A 150 -3.74 1.73 -8.25
C GLN A 150 -3.81 3.27 -8.32
N PHE A 151 -4.94 3.81 -8.81
CA PHE A 151 -5.14 5.24 -8.95
C PHE A 151 -5.45 5.89 -7.61
N SER A 152 -6.30 5.26 -6.80
CA SER A 152 -6.54 5.71 -5.44
C SER A 152 -5.26 5.62 -4.60
N LEU A 153 -4.43 4.61 -4.82
CA LEU A 153 -3.12 4.48 -4.16
C LEU A 153 -2.15 5.60 -4.53
N ILE A 154 -1.86 5.82 -5.82
CA ILE A 154 -0.91 6.88 -6.21
C ILE A 154 -1.43 8.26 -5.82
N MET A 155 -2.73 8.51 -5.94
CA MET A 155 -3.37 9.74 -5.46
C MET A 155 -3.19 9.90 -3.96
N SER A 156 -3.38 8.85 -3.18
CA SER A 156 -3.18 8.87 -1.73
C SER A 156 -1.71 9.14 -1.37
N MET A 157 -0.76 8.50 -2.06
CA MET A 157 0.68 8.74 -1.87
C MET A 157 1.10 10.17 -2.22
N VAL A 158 0.58 10.73 -3.31
CA VAL A 158 0.82 12.13 -3.69
C VAL A 158 0.15 13.09 -2.71
N SER A 159 -1.05 12.76 -2.22
CA SER A 159 -1.80 13.55 -1.23
C SER A 159 -1.01 13.76 0.06
N MET A 160 -0.18 12.78 0.45
CA MET A 160 0.74 12.88 1.59
C MET A 160 1.65 14.11 1.49
N TYR A 161 2.08 14.49 0.29
CA TYR A 161 2.88 15.69 0.07
C TYR A 161 2.12 16.96 0.48
N PHE A 162 0.82 17.02 0.18
CA PHE A 162 -0.04 18.19 0.37
C PHE A 162 -0.74 18.23 1.72
N MET A 163 -0.62 17.20 2.56
CA MET A 163 -1.26 17.15 3.89
C MET A 163 -0.91 18.35 4.79
N SER A 164 0.29 18.92 4.62
CA SER A 164 0.73 20.07 5.41
C SER A 164 0.08 21.39 4.99
N ALA A 165 -0.57 21.44 3.82
CA ALA A 165 -1.16 22.67 3.26
C ALA A 165 -2.41 23.14 4.02
N GLY A 166 -3.05 22.26 4.81
CA GLY A 166 -4.17 22.61 5.68
C GLY A 166 -5.31 21.59 5.65
N VAL A 167 -6.23 21.72 6.59
CA VAL A 167 -7.39 20.81 6.75
C VAL A 167 -8.32 20.88 5.54
N PHE A 168 -8.57 22.06 4.98
CA PHE A 168 -9.43 22.22 3.81
C PHE A 168 -8.89 21.48 2.57
N VAL A 169 -7.60 21.63 2.27
CA VAL A 169 -6.93 20.89 1.18
C VAL A 169 -7.03 19.39 1.43
N THR A 170 -6.83 18.97 2.68
CA THR A 170 -6.95 17.57 3.07
C THR A 170 -8.36 17.01 2.80
N ILE A 171 -9.41 17.76 3.13
CA ILE A 171 -10.81 17.35 2.87
C ILE A 171 -11.06 17.17 1.37
N ILE A 172 -10.56 18.10 0.54
CA ILE A 172 -10.66 17.98 -0.92
C ILE A 172 -9.96 16.71 -1.41
N LEU A 173 -8.76 16.41 -0.91
CA LEU A 173 -8.03 15.20 -1.28
C LEU A 173 -8.77 13.93 -0.86
N CYS A 174 -9.35 13.89 0.34
CA CYS A 174 -10.19 12.77 0.77
C CYS A 174 -11.41 12.58 -0.15
N ALA A 175 -12.07 13.67 -0.57
CA ALA A 175 -13.20 13.60 -1.49
C ALA A 175 -12.79 13.07 -2.87
N LEU A 176 -11.64 13.50 -3.40
CA LEU A 176 -11.10 12.99 -4.66
C LEU A 176 -10.78 11.49 -4.59
N ILE A 177 -10.15 11.04 -3.50
CA ILE A 177 -9.85 9.61 -3.30
C ILE A 177 -11.16 8.82 -3.15
N PHE A 178 -12.18 9.37 -2.49
CA PHE A 178 -13.49 8.73 -2.34
C PHE A 178 -14.21 8.53 -3.67
N ILE A 179 -14.11 9.49 -4.59
CA ILE A 179 -14.67 9.38 -5.95
C ILE A 179 -13.99 8.24 -6.73
N LEU A 180 -12.68 8.04 -6.54
CA LEU A 180 -11.94 6.96 -7.20
C LEU A 180 -12.22 5.60 -6.56
N ASP A 181 -12.21 5.53 -5.24
CA ASP A 181 -12.42 4.30 -4.46
C ASP A 181 -12.84 4.62 -3.02
N ALA A 182 -14.12 4.43 -2.73
CA ALA A 182 -14.68 4.64 -1.40
C ALA A 182 -14.04 3.75 -0.32
N GLY A 183 -13.62 2.52 -0.63
CA GLY A 183 -13.02 1.61 0.34
C GLY A 183 -11.66 2.11 0.83
N ASN A 184 -10.76 2.40 -0.10
CA ASN A 184 -9.45 2.98 0.21
C ASN A 184 -9.57 4.38 0.84
N ALA A 185 -10.55 5.18 0.43
CA ALA A 185 -10.79 6.51 0.97
C ALA A 185 -11.19 6.52 2.45
N VAL A 186 -11.96 5.53 2.92
CA VAL A 186 -12.34 5.41 4.34
C VAL A 186 -11.09 5.25 5.21
N VAL A 187 -10.18 4.36 4.80
CA VAL A 187 -8.93 4.10 5.54
C VAL A 187 -8.02 5.33 5.51
N PHE A 188 -7.85 5.95 4.33
CA PHE A 188 -7.10 7.19 4.19
C PHE A 188 -7.66 8.30 5.10
N THR A 189 -8.97 8.50 5.06
CA THR A 189 -9.66 9.53 5.86
C THR A 189 -9.53 9.27 7.35
N MET A 190 -9.59 8.02 7.80
CA MET A 190 -9.38 7.65 9.20
C MET A 190 -7.97 8.03 9.67
N VAL A 191 -6.93 7.63 8.93
CA VAL A 191 -5.54 7.95 9.27
C VAL A 191 -5.32 9.46 9.34
N VAL A 192 -5.81 10.17 8.34
CA VAL A 192 -5.60 11.61 8.20
C VAL A 192 -6.43 12.42 9.20
N GLY A 193 -7.66 11.99 9.49
CA GLY A 193 -8.50 12.56 10.53
C GLY A 193 -7.87 12.38 11.92
N LEU A 194 -7.32 11.20 12.19
CA LEU A 194 -6.60 10.94 13.44
C LEU A 194 -5.31 11.76 13.52
N TYR A 195 -4.59 11.93 12.41
CA TYR A 195 -3.41 12.82 12.34
C TYR A 195 -3.76 14.26 12.72
N HIS A 196 -4.78 14.86 12.10
CA HIS A 196 -5.18 16.23 12.43
C HIS A 196 -5.67 16.36 13.87
N SER A 197 -6.37 15.34 14.39
CA SER A 197 -6.80 15.26 15.79
C SER A 197 -5.60 15.22 16.74
N TYR A 198 -4.60 14.37 16.47
CA TYR A 198 -3.39 14.28 17.29
C TYR A 198 -2.51 15.51 17.17
N ARG A 199 -2.45 16.13 16.00
CA ARG A 199 -1.76 17.42 15.80
C ARG A 199 -2.40 18.52 16.63
N TYR A 200 -3.73 18.58 16.67
CA TYR A 200 -4.45 19.49 17.55
C TYR A 200 -4.16 19.17 19.03
N LEU A 201 -4.30 17.91 19.45
CA LEU A 201 -4.02 17.48 20.81
C LEU A 201 -2.56 17.73 21.24
N SER A 202 -1.58 17.68 20.33
CA SER A 202 -0.18 17.97 20.64
C SER A 202 0.10 19.41 21.06
N ARG A 203 -0.85 20.33 20.82
CA ARG A 203 -0.79 21.70 21.33
C ARG A 203 -1.18 21.77 22.81
N LEU A 204 -1.93 20.77 23.30
CA LEU A 204 -2.50 20.72 24.65
C LEU A 204 -1.83 19.66 25.54
N LEU A 205 -1.36 18.57 24.94
CA LEU A 205 -0.85 17.38 25.62
C LEU A 205 0.56 17.06 25.13
N THR A 206 1.36 16.44 26.01
CA THR A 206 2.67 15.92 25.62
C THR A 206 2.54 14.67 24.77
N LEU A 207 3.54 14.39 23.91
CA LEU A 207 3.54 13.20 23.05
C LEU A 207 3.33 11.89 23.83
N ARG A 208 3.87 11.78 25.05
CA ARG A 208 3.66 10.62 25.94
C ARG A 208 2.19 10.39 26.27
N LYS A 209 1.43 11.45 26.53
CA LYS A 209 -0.02 11.36 26.80
C LYS A 209 -0.79 10.94 25.54
N ILE A 210 -0.39 11.43 24.37
CA ILE A 210 -1.01 11.04 23.09
C ILE A 210 -0.74 9.55 22.80
N ILE A 211 0.48 9.06 23.05
CA ILE A 211 0.82 7.64 22.93
C ILE A 211 -0.07 6.81 23.87
N PHE A 212 -0.29 7.24 25.11
CA PHE A 212 -1.18 6.55 26.04
C PHE A 212 -2.63 6.49 25.52
N ILE A 213 -3.17 7.61 25.02
CA ILE A 213 -4.51 7.66 24.40
C ILE A 213 -4.58 6.71 23.19
N SER A 214 -3.52 6.68 22.37
CA SER A 214 -3.42 5.82 21.20
C SER A 214 -3.48 4.33 21.58
N LEU A 215 -2.76 3.94 22.64
CA LEU A 215 -2.79 2.58 23.17
C LEU A 215 -4.17 2.21 23.72
N LEU A 216 -4.86 3.15 24.38
CA LEU A 216 -6.22 2.93 24.88
C LEU A 216 -7.21 2.71 23.73
N ILE A 217 -7.12 3.50 22.65
CA ILE A 217 -7.94 3.31 21.44
C ILE A 217 -7.71 1.90 20.86
N VAL A 218 -6.45 1.48 20.69
CA VAL A 218 -6.12 0.15 20.17
C VAL A 218 -6.64 -0.96 21.10
N ALA A 219 -6.52 -0.78 22.43
CA ALA A 219 -7.02 -1.75 23.39
C ALA A 219 -8.55 -1.91 23.32
N VAL A 220 -9.30 -0.82 23.17
CA VAL A 220 -10.75 -0.86 22.97
C VAL A 220 -11.11 -1.56 21.65
N CYS A 221 -10.38 -1.27 20.57
CA CYS A 221 -10.61 -1.94 19.28
C CYS A 221 -10.31 -3.45 19.35
N PHE A 222 -9.28 -3.82 20.11
CA PHE A 222 -8.92 -5.21 20.36
C PHE A 222 -10.00 -5.97 21.15
N THR A 223 -10.61 -5.33 22.16
CA THR A 223 -11.68 -5.97 22.95
C THR A 223 -13.00 -6.05 22.21
N LEU A 224 -13.33 -5.05 21.38
CA LEU A 224 -14.53 -5.06 20.54
C LEU A 224 -14.42 -6.12 19.41
N ASN A 225 -13.25 -6.22 18.77
CA ASN A 225 -12.99 -7.16 17.65
C ASN A 225 -14.13 -7.10 16.61
N THR A 226 -14.63 -8.26 16.16
CA THR A 226 -15.68 -8.38 15.13
C THR A 226 -17.05 -7.91 15.60
N LYS A 227 -17.31 -7.78 16.92
CA LYS A 227 -18.60 -7.25 17.43
C LYS A 227 -18.84 -5.80 17.02
N ALA A 228 -17.78 -5.09 16.60
CA ALA A 228 -17.94 -3.78 16.03
C ALA A 228 -18.74 -3.80 14.71
N LEU A 229 -18.70 -4.89 13.93
CA LEU A 229 -19.42 -5.02 12.66
C LEU A 229 -20.94 -4.86 12.86
N ASP A 230 -21.50 -5.42 13.93
CA ASP A 230 -22.93 -5.32 14.26
C ASP A 230 -23.40 -3.86 14.36
N PHE A 231 -22.52 -2.96 14.83
CA PHE A 231 -22.81 -1.53 14.88
C PHE A 231 -22.80 -0.90 13.47
N PHE A 232 -21.85 -1.27 12.62
CA PHE A 232 -21.70 -0.71 11.28
C PHE A 232 -22.76 -1.21 10.28
N ASN A 233 -23.29 -2.42 10.49
CA ASN A 233 -24.40 -2.99 9.71
C ASN A 233 -25.63 -2.07 9.71
N SER A 234 -25.86 -1.33 10.80
CA SER A 234 -26.98 -0.40 10.93
C SER A 234 -26.86 0.91 10.13
N LEU A 235 -25.71 1.18 9.48
CA LEU A 235 -25.45 2.46 8.81
C LEU A 235 -25.82 2.42 7.31
N PRO A 236 -26.53 3.43 6.75
CA PRO A 236 -27.08 3.37 5.39
C PRO A 236 -26.07 3.20 4.24
N ILE A 237 -24.82 3.65 4.43
CA ILE A 237 -23.77 3.66 3.38
C ILE A 237 -22.72 2.56 3.61
N ILE A 238 -22.48 2.22 4.88
CA ILE A 238 -21.43 1.27 5.28
C ILE A 238 -22.03 -0.12 5.55
N GLY A 239 -23.32 -0.17 5.89
CA GLY A 239 -24.04 -1.38 6.29
C GLY A 239 -23.94 -2.49 5.27
N GLN A 240 -24.18 -2.22 3.98
CA GLN A 240 -24.08 -3.25 2.93
C GLN A 240 -22.68 -3.88 2.83
N LYS A 241 -21.60 -3.11 3.06
CA LYS A 241 -20.24 -3.65 3.07
C LYS A 241 -19.94 -4.40 4.36
N ALA A 242 -20.45 -3.91 5.48
CA ALA A 242 -20.29 -4.55 6.78
C ALA A 242 -21.09 -5.87 6.87
N ASP A 243 -22.30 -5.90 6.32
CA ASP A 243 -23.16 -7.08 6.14
C ASP A 243 -22.47 -8.12 5.26
N ALA A 244 -21.95 -7.71 4.09
CA ALA A 244 -21.18 -8.61 3.22
C ALA A 244 -19.91 -9.16 3.90
N MET A 245 -19.27 -8.38 4.78
CA MET A 245 -18.14 -8.87 5.59
C MET A 245 -18.61 -9.85 6.68
N SER A 246 -19.76 -9.60 7.29
CA SER A 246 -20.38 -10.50 8.28
C SER A 246 -20.76 -11.84 7.63
N GLU A 247 -21.41 -11.82 6.47
CA GLU A 247 -21.78 -13.03 5.72
C GLU A 247 -20.55 -13.86 5.31
N GLN A 248 -19.44 -13.20 4.93
CA GLN A 248 -18.17 -13.89 4.68
C GLN A 248 -17.56 -14.53 5.92
N LEU A 249 -17.72 -13.89 7.10
CA LEU A 249 -17.25 -14.40 8.38
C LEU A 249 -18.09 -15.59 8.88
N ASP A 250 -19.39 -15.58 8.62
CA ASP A 250 -20.33 -16.63 9.03
C ASP A 250 -20.31 -17.85 8.08
N GLY A 251 -19.98 -17.63 6.81
CA GLY A 251 -20.00 -18.67 5.77
C GLY A 251 -18.69 -19.44 5.53
N SER A 252 -17.58 -19.14 6.21
CA SER A 252 -16.28 -19.73 5.84
C SER A 252 -15.25 -19.90 6.97
N ASP A 253 -14.21 -20.71 6.72
CA ASP A 253 -12.94 -20.89 7.47
C ASP A 253 -12.14 -19.58 7.70
N TYR A 254 -12.75 -18.41 7.59
CA TYR A 254 -12.09 -17.10 7.64
C TYR A 254 -11.46 -16.79 9.00
N TYR A 255 -12.06 -17.24 10.11
CA TYR A 255 -11.45 -17.17 11.44
C TYR A 255 -10.16 -18.00 11.52
N ALA A 256 -10.09 -19.12 10.82
CA ALA A 256 -8.85 -19.92 10.69
C ALA A 256 -7.82 -19.22 9.78
N LYS A 257 -8.29 -18.49 8.75
CA LYS A 257 -7.44 -17.76 7.79
C LYS A 257 -6.77 -16.51 8.40
N TYR A 258 -7.46 -15.76 9.25
CA TYR A 258 -6.95 -14.53 9.89
C TYR A 258 -7.10 -14.51 11.43
N PRO A 259 -6.31 -15.30 12.16
CA PRO A 259 -6.35 -15.33 13.62
C PRO A 259 -6.03 -13.96 14.21
N LEU A 260 -6.77 -13.52 15.24
CA LEU A 260 -6.73 -12.16 15.79
C LEU A 260 -5.32 -11.64 16.07
N LEU A 261 -4.48 -12.45 16.72
CA LEU A 261 -3.10 -12.09 17.08
C LEU A 261 -2.14 -12.06 15.88
N LEU A 262 -2.45 -12.80 14.81
CA LEU A 262 -1.61 -12.87 13.61
C LEU A 262 -1.94 -11.78 12.59
N ARG A 263 -3.08 -11.09 12.71
CA ARG A 263 -3.49 -10.07 11.72
C ARG A 263 -2.48 -8.92 11.55
N PRO A 264 -1.85 -8.37 12.61
CA PRO A 264 -0.78 -7.39 12.44
C PRO A 264 0.46 -7.96 11.74
N VAL A 265 0.77 -9.24 11.96
CA VAL A 265 1.88 -9.94 11.29
C VAL A 265 1.57 -10.12 9.80
N ILE A 266 0.34 -10.51 9.47
CA ILE A 266 -0.13 -10.62 8.08
C ILE A 266 -0.11 -9.25 7.39
N THR A 267 -0.54 -8.20 8.09
CA THR A 267 -0.47 -6.82 7.59
C THR A 267 0.98 -6.45 7.30
N TYR A 268 1.90 -6.72 8.22
CA TYR A 268 3.33 -6.49 8.01
C TYR A 268 3.91 -7.27 6.82
N MET A 269 3.60 -8.57 6.70
CA MET A 269 4.07 -9.41 5.59
C MET A 269 3.53 -8.94 4.24
N THR A 270 2.23 -8.63 4.14
CA THR A 270 1.60 -8.05 2.93
C THR A 270 2.10 -6.65 2.63
N PHE A 271 2.55 -5.89 3.63
CA PHE A 271 3.09 -4.54 3.46
C PHE A 271 4.45 -4.58 2.75
N ILE A 272 5.29 -5.58 3.07
CA ILE A 272 6.56 -5.81 2.37
C ILE A 272 6.31 -6.51 1.03
N TYR A 273 5.73 -7.71 1.07
CA TYR A 273 5.25 -8.47 -0.06
C TYR A 273 4.68 -9.80 0.46
N MET A 274 3.38 -10.02 0.29
CA MET A 274 2.76 -11.34 0.40
C MET A 274 1.56 -11.36 -0.54
N SER A 275 1.53 -12.31 -1.46
CA SER A 275 0.44 -12.42 -2.45
C SER A 275 -0.81 -13.08 -1.84
N PRO A 276 -1.99 -12.97 -2.49
CA PRO A 276 -3.22 -13.65 -2.07
C PRO A 276 -3.06 -15.17 -1.93
N ALA A 277 -2.28 -15.81 -2.81
CA ALA A 277 -1.93 -17.22 -2.71
C ALA A 277 -0.81 -17.52 -1.70
N TYR A 278 -0.48 -16.58 -0.80
CA TYR A 278 0.55 -16.72 0.24
C TYR A 278 1.97 -16.94 -0.30
N ILE A 279 2.30 -16.39 -1.46
CA ILE A 279 3.69 -16.32 -1.88
C ILE A 279 4.37 -15.25 -1.05
N LYS A 280 5.42 -15.64 -0.33
CA LYS A 280 6.13 -14.79 0.62
C LYS A 280 7.62 -15.07 0.54
N SER A 281 8.43 -14.06 0.87
CA SER A 281 9.86 -14.23 1.02
C SER A 281 10.26 -13.90 2.46
N ILE A 282 10.53 -14.93 3.24
CA ILE A 282 10.87 -14.80 4.66
C ILE A 282 12.16 -14.00 4.89
N PRO A 283 13.24 -14.18 4.08
CA PRO A 283 14.44 -13.38 4.27
C PRO A 283 14.20 -11.88 4.04
N LEU A 284 13.29 -11.48 3.13
CA LEU A 284 12.91 -10.07 2.94
C LEU A 284 12.37 -9.46 4.25
N TYR A 285 11.52 -10.20 4.98
CA TYR A 285 10.94 -9.72 6.23
C TYR A 285 12.01 -9.50 7.31
N ILE A 286 12.97 -10.41 7.42
CA ILE A 286 14.08 -10.32 8.37
C ILE A 286 14.98 -9.13 8.02
N PHE A 287 15.34 -8.97 6.73
CA PHE A 287 16.14 -7.84 6.28
C PHE A 287 15.47 -6.50 6.58
N PHE A 288 14.16 -6.39 6.39
CA PHE A 288 13.42 -5.18 6.70
C PHE A 288 13.36 -4.87 8.22
N ILE A 289 13.20 -5.88 9.07
CA ILE A 289 13.29 -5.70 10.54
C ILE A 289 14.67 -5.19 10.93
N MET A 290 15.73 -5.82 10.42
CA MET A 290 17.11 -5.43 10.73
C MET A 290 17.42 -3.99 10.31
N PHE A 291 16.96 -3.59 9.12
CA PHE A 291 17.10 -2.22 8.65
C PHE A 291 16.30 -1.21 9.49
N THR A 292 15.10 -1.60 9.94
CA THR A 292 14.26 -0.79 10.82
C THR A 292 14.94 -0.57 12.18
N ILE A 293 15.45 -1.64 12.80
CA ILE A 293 16.21 -1.56 14.07
C ILE A 293 17.45 -0.67 13.89
N TYR A 294 18.21 -0.87 12.81
CA TYR A 294 19.37 -0.03 12.49
C TYR A 294 19.00 1.45 12.39
N SER A 295 17.91 1.76 11.68
CA SER A 295 17.43 3.14 11.49
C SER A 295 17.02 3.78 12.81
N ILE A 296 16.30 3.06 13.67
CA ILE A 296 15.90 3.53 15.01
C ILE A 296 17.13 3.84 15.86
N ARG A 297 18.13 2.94 15.88
CA ARG A 297 19.37 3.15 16.66
C ARG A 297 20.16 4.34 16.17
N LYS A 298 20.28 4.52 14.85
CA LYS A 298 20.98 5.66 14.25
C LYS A 298 20.25 6.98 14.52
N SER A 299 18.92 6.99 14.39
CA SER A 299 18.08 8.15 14.74
C SER A 299 18.26 8.56 16.20
N SER A 300 18.28 7.59 17.12
CA SER A 300 18.46 7.85 18.56
C SER A 300 19.86 8.38 18.92
N ALA A 301 20.89 7.94 18.19
CA ALA A 301 22.26 8.40 18.40
C ALA A 301 22.47 9.85 17.93
N GLN A 302 21.75 10.26 16.88
CA GLN A 302 21.75 11.64 16.39
C GLN A 302 20.84 12.49 17.29
N HIS A 303 21.39 13.06 18.37
CA HIS A 303 20.67 13.89 19.35
C HIS A 303 20.01 15.17 18.80
N SER A 304 20.16 15.47 17.50
CA SER A 304 19.39 16.52 16.84
C SER A 304 17.95 16.06 16.60
N ASN A 305 16.99 16.98 16.53
CA ASN A 305 15.61 16.69 16.14
C ASN A 305 15.55 16.23 14.66
N VAL A 306 16.02 15.01 14.38
CA VAL A 306 16.15 14.41 13.04
C VAL A 306 14.78 14.30 12.36
N ASP A 307 13.72 14.12 13.13
CA ASP A 307 12.35 14.04 12.63
C ASP A 307 11.50 15.26 13.00
N SER A 308 10.76 15.76 12.02
CA SER A 308 9.74 16.79 12.27
C SER A 308 8.68 16.27 13.26
N PRO A 309 8.17 17.11 14.17
CA PRO A 309 7.12 16.71 15.11
C PRO A 309 5.86 16.21 14.39
N ASP A 310 5.52 16.82 13.25
CA ASP A 310 4.39 16.42 12.42
C ASP A 310 4.56 15.00 11.86
N LEU A 311 5.78 14.58 11.48
CA LEU A 311 6.04 13.21 11.02
C LEU A 311 5.82 12.18 12.14
N LYS A 312 6.29 12.46 13.37
CA LYS A 312 6.08 11.56 14.53
C LYS A 312 4.60 11.40 14.85
N ILE A 313 3.84 12.50 14.80
CA ILE A 313 2.40 12.50 15.03
C ILE A 313 1.67 11.72 13.92
N PHE A 314 2.08 11.91 12.66
CA PHE A 314 1.52 11.16 11.54
C PHE A 314 1.77 9.66 11.67
N LEU A 315 3.01 9.23 11.97
CA LEU A 315 3.33 7.81 12.15
C LEU A 315 2.53 7.20 13.31
N LEU A 316 2.37 7.94 14.42
CA LEU A 316 1.52 7.49 15.52
C LEU A 316 0.08 7.29 15.07
N ALA A 317 -0.52 8.28 14.40
CA ALA A 317 -1.88 8.18 13.86
C ALA A 317 -2.04 7.02 12.86
N PHE A 318 -1.05 6.81 12.00
CA PHE A 318 -1.02 5.70 11.05
C PHE A 318 -1.01 4.33 11.75
N PHE A 319 -0.08 4.11 12.69
CA PHE A 319 0.00 2.83 13.40
C PHE A 319 -1.24 2.59 14.28
N THR A 320 -1.77 3.62 14.94
CA THR A 320 -3.00 3.50 15.73
C THR A 320 -4.18 3.12 14.84
N SER A 321 -4.39 3.84 13.73
CA SER A 321 -5.51 3.55 12.82
C SER A 321 -5.40 2.16 12.21
N THR A 322 -4.20 1.77 11.78
CA THR A 322 -3.94 0.45 11.19
C THR A 322 -4.23 -0.65 12.20
N LEU A 323 -3.69 -0.58 13.42
CA LEU A 323 -3.95 -1.58 14.45
C LEU A 323 -5.43 -1.64 14.84
N SER A 324 -6.08 -0.50 14.98
CA SER A 324 -7.53 -0.43 15.25
C SER A 324 -8.35 -1.12 14.17
N LEU A 325 -8.10 -0.82 12.89
CA LEU A 325 -8.81 -1.41 11.76
C LEU A 325 -8.55 -2.91 11.64
N VAL A 326 -7.30 -3.35 11.78
CA VAL A 326 -6.91 -4.75 11.67
C VAL A 326 -7.53 -5.61 12.77
N TYR A 327 -7.65 -5.07 13.99
CA TYR A 327 -8.32 -5.79 15.08
C TYR A 327 -9.84 -5.82 14.93
N MET A 328 -10.47 -4.74 14.47
CA MET A 328 -11.93 -4.69 14.30
C MET A 328 -12.41 -5.43 13.03
N PHE A 329 -11.66 -5.34 11.93
CA PHE A 329 -12.08 -5.81 10.61
C PHE A 329 -11.06 -6.78 10.00
N PRO A 330 -11.35 -8.10 10.03
CA PRO A 330 -10.43 -9.13 9.54
C PRO A 330 -10.04 -8.95 8.06
N THR A 331 -10.98 -8.50 7.23
CA THR A 331 -10.80 -8.23 5.79
C THR A 331 -9.83 -7.09 5.49
N TYR A 332 -9.58 -6.22 6.47
CA TYR A 332 -8.60 -5.12 6.38
C TYR A 332 -7.20 -5.51 6.89
N SER A 333 -6.92 -6.80 7.09
CA SER A 333 -5.57 -7.29 7.44
C SER A 333 -4.58 -7.23 6.27
N ASN A 334 -5.05 -6.96 5.04
CA ASN A 334 -4.19 -6.82 3.87
C ASN A 334 -3.64 -5.38 3.79
N ALA A 335 -2.33 -5.26 3.59
CA ALA A 335 -1.65 -3.98 3.51
C ALA A 335 -2.01 -3.08 2.32
N LYS A 336 -2.74 -3.58 1.32
CA LYS A 336 -3.19 -2.77 0.16
C LYS A 336 -3.86 -1.46 0.59
N TYR A 337 -4.57 -1.49 1.73
CA TYR A 337 -5.27 -0.32 2.28
C TYR A 337 -4.36 0.68 3.01
N TYR A 338 -3.15 0.30 3.39
CA TYR A 338 -2.25 1.09 4.25
C TYR A 338 -0.96 1.53 3.55
N ILE A 339 -0.63 0.90 2.41
CA ILE A 339 0.63 1.13 1.69
C ILE A 339 0.77 2.58 1.20
N PHE A 340 -0.34 3.34 1.10
CA PHE A 340 -0.31 4.76 0.79
C PHE A 340 0.51 5.60 1.78
N ALA A 341 0.66 5.14 3.04
CA ALA A 341 1.41 5.85 4.07
C ALA A 341 2.92 5.57 4.01
N PHE A 342 3.35 4.68 3.10
CA PHE A 342 4.75 4.30 2.97
C PHE A 342 5.71 5.49 2.70
N PRO A 343 5.35 6.54 1.94
CA PRO A 343 6.19 7.73 1.82
C PRO A 343 6.57 8.40 3.15
N ALA A 344 5.71 8.31 4.17
CA ALA A 344 6.03 8.82 5.51
C ALA A 344 7.04 7.92 6.25
N ILE A 345 6.91 6.60 6.11
CA ILE A 345 7.88 5.63 6.64
C ILE A 345 9.23 5.81 5.93
N THR A 346 9.21 5.98 4.61
CA THR A 346 10.42 6.30 3.84
C THR A 346 11.03 7.62 4.29
N GLN A 347 10.22 8.66 4.56
CA GLN A 347 10.74 9.93 5.09
C GLN A 347 11.46 9.75 6.44
N TYR A 348 10.90 8.94 7.35
CA TYR A 348 11.55 8.60 8.61
C TYR A 348 12.92 7.92 8.39
N PHE A 349 12.99 6.96 7.48
CA PHE A 349 14.27 6.32 7.14
C PHE A 349 15.24 7.29 6.47
N ILE A 350 14.78 8.18 5.59
CA ILE A 350 15.61 9.19 4.95
C ILE A 350 16.24 10.10 6.01
N ASN A 351 15.43 10.60 6.95
CA ASN A 351 15.92 11.44 8.04
C ASN A 351 16.97 10.70 8.88
N SER A 352 16.73 9.41 9.18
CA SER A 352 17.59 8.60 10.06
C SER A 352 18.90 8.15 9.40
N VAL A 353 18.85 7.61 8.19
CA VAL A 353 20.00 6.96 7.54
C VAL A 353 20.53 7.68 6.31
N GLY A 354 19.73 8.54 5.66
CA GLY A 354 20.03 9.27 4.43
C GLY A 354 19.42 8.62 3.18
N ALA A 355 18.95 9.46 2.24
CA ALA A 355 18.17 9.03 1.07
C ALA A 355 18.84 7.96 0.19
N ASN A 356 20.11 8.13 -0.17
CA ASN A 356 20.83 7.17 -1.01
C ASN A 356 20.89 5.76 -0.39
N ARG A 357 20.98 5.66 0.94
CA ARG A 357 21.02 4.36 1.64
C ARG A 357 19.65 3.71 1.66
N VAL A 358 18.58 4.49 1.86
CA VAL A 358 17.19 3.99 1.80
C VAL A 358 16.87 3.49 0.40
N TYR A 359 17.21 4.28 -0.62
CA TYR A 359 17.02 3.92 -2.01
C TYR A 359 17.76 2.62 -2.39
N LEU A 360 19.05 2.53 -2.07
CA LEU A 360 19.83 1.31 -2.34
C LEU A 360 19.25 0.10 -1.59
N PHE A 361 18.81 0.27 -0.35
CA PHE A 361 18.17 -0.79 0.42
C PHE A 361 16.87 -1.28 -0.24
N TYR A 362 16.01 -0.37 -0.70
CA TYR A 362 14.77 -0.74 -1.42
C TYR A 362 15.05 -1.44 -2.75
N LEU A 363 16.04 -0.97 -3.52
CA LEU A 363 16.48 -1.66 -4.73
C LEU A 363 16.93 -3.10 -4.45
N ILE A 364 17.79 -3.29 -3.45
CA ILE A 364 18.28 -4.62 -3.08
C ILE A 364 17.11 -5.53 -2.67
N MET A 365 16.19 -5.02 -1.86
CA MET A 365 14.99 -5.75 -1.45
C MET A 365 14.13 -6.18 -2.65
N THR A 366 13.92 -5.27 -3.61
CA THR A 366 13.11 -5.55 -4.81
C THR A 366 13.79 -6.55 -5.73
N VAL A 367 15.09 -6.39 -6.01
CA VAL A 367 15.84 -7.35 -6.82
C VAL A 367 15.85 -8.72 -6.15
N PHE A 368 16.08 -8.77 -4.83
CA PHE A 368 16.06 -10.01 -4.07
C PHE A 368 14.66 -10.67 -4.09
N LEU A 369 13.58 -9.90 -4.05
CA LEU A 369 12.24 -10.43 -4.23
C LEU A 369 12.08 -11.05 -5.64
N PHE A 370 12.51 -10.34 -6.69
CA PHE A 370 12.39 -10.85 -8.05
C PHE A 370 13.15 -12.16 -8.24
N VAL A 371 14.36 -12.26 -7.70
CA VAL A 371 15.13 -13.51 -7.72
C VAL A 371 14.38 -14.64 -7.00
N ASN A 372 13.82 -14.39 -5.81
CA ASN A 372 13.04 -15.42 -5.10
C ASN A 372 11.82 -15.89 -5.90
N LEU A 373 11.09 -14.96 -6.52
CA LEU A 373 9.91 -15.30 -7.32
C LEU A 373 10.28 -16.12 -8.56
N LEU A 374 11.39 -15.79 -9.24
CA LEU A 374 11.92 -16.61 -10.33
C LEU A 374 12.32 -18.02 -9.85
N LEU A 375 12.91 -18.13 -8.65
CA LEU A 375 13.21 -19.44 -8.06
C LEU A 375 11.95 -20.25 -7.72
N TYR A 376 10.82 -19.60 -7.43
CA TYR A 376 9.53 -20.29 -7.19
C TYR A 376 8.85 -20.77 -8.47
N THR A 377 9.31 -20.30 -9.64
CA THR A 377 8.85 -20.75 -10.97
C THR A 377 9.72 -21.84 -11.59
N LEU A 378 10.88 -22.15 -10.99
CA LEU A 378 11.73 -23.29 -11.35
C LEU A 378 11.32 -24.53 -10.55
#